data_AF-A0A3P1WCB6-F1
#
_entry.id   AF-A0A3P1WCB6-F1
#
_cell.length_a   1.000
_cell.length_b   1.000
_cell.length_c   1.000
_cell.angle_alpha   90.00
_cell.angle_beta   90.00
_cell.angle_gamma   90.00
#
_symmetry.space_group_name_H-M   'P 1'
#
loop_
_entity.id
_entity.type
_entity.pdbx_description
1 polymer ?
#
loop_
_entity_poly.entity_id
_entity_poly.type
_entity_poly.pdbx_seq_one_letter_code
_entity_poly.pdbx_strand_id
1 'polypeptide(L)'
;MNIASLLLLILVLWLVVRGRSQARRIRLLAENLSGLQIEQHMQTLTTGYLRAIHEPDLARQEQIWPTFAATERALAAQTEHLARALARVPAEQTRMGRLALDFPCIESWVPGTTRDFRALLKLHAEGIRQAVDNVQNLGPKDRAYCLMAEWLLFQHSCHWFCKSRNTADARLVIRHQVTREKALDSVSPSTRQAYQRWLET
;
A
#
# COMPACT_ATOMS: atom_id res chain seq x y z
N MET A 1 -0.86 7.19 45.44
CA MET A 1 -0.81 7.54 44.01
C MET A 1 -2.24 7.74 43.53
N ASN A 2 -2.60 8.95 43.10
CA ASN A 2 -3.93 9.32 42.62
C ASN A 2 -4.20 8.75 41.21
N ILE A 3 -5.47 8.44 40.92
CA ILE A 3 -5.91 7.80 39.66
C ILE A 3 -5.45 8.60 38.44
N ALA A 4 -5.49 9.94 38.51
CA ALA A 4 -5.03 10.81 37.43
C ALA A 4 -3.55 10.59 37.06
N SER A 5 -2.66 10.47 38.06
CA SER A 5 -1.23 10.21 37.81
C SER A 5 -0.97 8.81 37.28
N LEU A 6 -1.77 7.82 37.68
CA LEU A 6 -1.75 6.46 37.11
C LEU A 6 -2.16 6.48 35.63
N LEU A 7 -3.26 7.14 35.28
CA LEU A 7 -3.72 7.26 33.90
C LEU A 7 -2.72 7.99 33.02
N LEU A 8 -2.10 9.07 33.53
CA LEU A 8 -1.06 9.79 32.82
C LEU A 8 0.17 8.91 32.57
N LEU A 9 0.61 8.14 33.58
CA LEU A 9 1.73 7.22 33.44
C LEU A 9 1.45 6.15 32.37
N ILE A 10 0.26 5.55 32.40
CA ILE A 10 -0.18 4.56 31.41
C ILE A 10 -0.20 5.17 30.00
N LEU A 11 -0.73 6.38 29.85
CA LEU A 11 -0.77 7.09 28.57
C LEU A 11 0.64 7.34 28.02
N VAL A 12 1.56 7.84 28.86
CA VAL A 12 2.95 8.10 28.47
C VAL A 12 3.65 6.81 28.06
N LEU A 13 3.51 5.74 28.85
CA LEU A 13 4.10 4.44 28.53
C LEU A 13 3.55 3.91 27.19
N TRP A 14 2.24 4.01 26.97
CA TRP A 14 1.60 3.62 25.72
C TRP A 14 2.15 4.40 24.52
N LEU A 15 2.27 5.72 24.62
CA LEU A 15 2.83 6.57 23.56
C LEU A 15 4.28 6.19 23.22
N VAL A 16 5.10 5.91 24.23
CA VAL A 16 6.50 5.49 24.04
C VAL A 16 6.59 4.15 23.33
N VAL A 17 5.85 3.14 23.80
CA VAL A 17 5.84 1.80 23.18
C VAL A 17 5.34 1.88 21.73
N ARG A 18 4.31 2.68 21.48
CA ARG A 18 3.78 2.94 20.15
C ARG A 18 4.82 3.57 19.22
N GLY A 19 5.49 4.63 19.68
CA GLY A 19 6.54 5.29 18.91
C GLY A 19 7.69 4.36 18.52
N ARG A 20 8.15 3.52 19.46
CA ARG A 20 9.21 2.53 19.17
C ARG A 20 8.78 1.46 18.17
N SER A 21 7.54 0.98 18.28
CA SER A 21 6.98 -0.02 17.36
C SER A 21 6.83 0.55 15.95
N GLN A 22 6.30 1.77 15.83
CA GLN A 22 6.19 2.51 14.58
C GLN A 22 7.57 2.72 13.93
N ALA A 23 8.56 3.18 14.70
CA ALA A 23 9.93 3.38 14.20
C ALA A 23 10.56 2.08 13.67
N ARG A 24 10.29 0.95 14.34
CA ARG A 24 10.75 -0.38 13.89
C ARG A 24 10.11 -0.78 12.56
N ARG A 25 8.79 -0.62 12.40
CA ARG A 25 8.09 -0.94 11.14
C ARG A 25 8.55 -0.04 9.99
N ILE A 26 8.71 1.26 10.25
CA ILE A 26 9.25 2.21 9.27
C ILE A 26 10.65 1.80 8.83
N ARG A 27 11.54 1.50 9.78
CA ARG A 27 12.90 1.08 9.49
C ARG A 27 12.92 -0.22 8.69
N LEU A 28 12.14 -1.22 9.10
CA LEU A 28 12.04 -2.50 8.40
C LEU A 28 11.59 -2.32 6.94
N LEU A 29 10.54 -1.54 6.71
CA LEU A 29 10.07 -1.29 5.34
C LEU A 29 11.08 -0.46 4.55
N ALA A 30 11.69 0.56 5.17
CA ALA A 30 12.69 1.42 4.53
C ALA A 30 13.95 0.64 4.12
N GLU A 31 14.44 -0.29 4.95
CA GLU A 31 15.57 -1.15 4.62
C GLU A 31 15.29 -2.02 3.38
N ASN A 32 14.07 -2.54 3.25
CA ASN A 32 13.66 -3.36 2.11
C ASN A 32 13.27 -2.52 0.86
N LEU A 33 12.94 -1.23 1.05
CA LEU A 33 12.73 -0.27 -0.04
C LEU A 33 14.04 0.37 -0.52
N SER A 34 15.10 0.30 0.28
CA SER A 34 16.40 0.91 -0.04
C SER A 34 16.93 0.37 -1.36
N GLY A 35 17.28 1.27 -2.28
CA GLY A 35 17.74 0.91 -3.63
C GLY A 35 16.64 0.65 -4.65
N LEU A 36 15.36 0.64 -4.25
CA LEU A 36 14.23 0.59 -5.19
C LEU A 36 13.78 2.00 -5.57
N GLN A 37 13.27 2.15 -6.80
CA GLN A 37 12.76 3.39 -7.36
C GLN A 37 11.22 3.38 -7.48
N ILE A 38 10.53 2.60 -6.64
CA ILE A 38 9.07 2.43 -6.68
C ILE A 38 8.35 3.79 -6.59
N GLU A 39 8.73 4.66 -5.65
CA GLU A 39 8.12 5.99 -5.51
C GLU A 39 8.35 6.88 -6.73
N GLN A 40 9.57 6.84 -7.30
CA GLN A 40 9.89 7.61 -8.50
C GLN A 40 9.08 7.11 -9.71
N HIS A 41 9.01 5.79 -9.93
CA HIS A 41 8.20 5.22 -11.00
C HIS A 41 6.72 5.57 -10.86
N MET A 42 6.16 5.45 -9.64
CA MET A 42 4.76 5.87 -9.38
C MET A 42 4.55 7.35 -9.67
N GLN A 43 5.48 8.23 -9.30
CA GLN A 43 5.38 9.66 -9.57
C GLN A 43 5.42 9.95 -11.09
N THR A 44 6.39 9.36 -11.80
CA THR A 44 6.50 9.48 -13.26
C THR A 44 5.22 9.02 -13.96
N LEU A 45 4.70 7.84 -13.58
CA LEU A 45 3.49 7.29 -14.17
C LEU A 45 2.24 8.11 -13.80
N THR A 46 2.12 8.59 -12.56
CA THR A 46 0.98 9.44 -12.15
C THR A 46 0.93 10.72 -12.99
N THR A 47 2.06 11.43 -13.11
CA THR A 47 2.11 12.65 -13.92
C THR A 47 1.89 12.35 -15.41
N GLY A 48 2.49 11.27 -15.92
CA GLY A 48 2.34 10.85 -17.31
C GLY A 48 0.91 10.47 -17.69
N TYR A 49 0.25 9.68 -16.85
CA TYR A 49 -1.14 9.25 -17.07
C TYR A 49 -2.12 10.40 -16.95
N LEU A 50 -1.98 11.27 -15.95
CA LEU A 50 -2.85 12.45 -15.86
C LEU A 50 -2.73 13.31 -17.11
N ARG A 51 -1.52 13.50 -17.65
CA ARG A 51 -1.35 14.19 -18.93
C ARG A 51 -2.02 13.45 -20.09
N ALA A 52 -1.79 12.14 -20.22
CA ALA A 52 -2.36 11.33 -21.29
C ALA A 52 -3.89 11.34 -21.27
N ILE A 53 -4.50 11.24 -20.09
CA ILE A 53 -5.96 11.25 -19.89
C ILE A 53 -6.60 12.57 -20.32
N HIS A 54 -5.91 13.70 -20.16
CA HIS A 54 -6.39 15.03 -20.53
C HIS A 54 -6.00 15.44 -21.96
N GLU A 55 -5.30 14.59 -22.73
CA GLU A 55 -5.01 14.84 -24.14
C GLU A 55 -6.31 14.72 -24.97
N PRO A 56 -6.76 15.79 -25.65
CA PRO A 56 -8.01 15.79 -26.39
C PRO A 56 -7.93 15.03 -27.72
N ASP A 57 -6.74 14.94 -28.32
CA ASP A 57 -6.53 14.22 -29.58
C ASP A 57 -6.31 12.72 -29.30
N LEU A 58 -7.26 11.89 -29.72
CA LEU A 58 -7.21 10.44 -29.51
C LEU A 58 -6.01 9.79 -30.21
N ALA A 59 -5.62 10.27 -31.40
CA ALA A 59 -4.47 9.72 -32.11
C ALA A 59 -3.16 9.99 -31.37
N ARG A 60 -3.03 11.18 -30.76
CA ARG A 60 -1.90 11.51 -29.89
C ARG A 60 -1.95 10.74 -28.57
N GLN A 61 -3.12 10.62 -27.97
CA GLN A 61 -3.31 9.87 -26.74
C GLN A 61 -2.86 8.40 -26.91
N GLU A 62 -3.21 7.75 -28.02
CA GLU A 62 -2.78 6.39 -28.34
C GLU A 62 -1.25 6.26 -28.45
N GLN A 63 -0.57 7.28 -28.97
CA GLN A 63 0.90 7.30 -29.07
C GLN A 63 1.59 7.51 -27.71
N ILE A 64 0.91 8.10 -26.73
CA ILE A 64 1.49 8.39 -25.41
C ILE A 64 1.60 7.12 -24.55
N TRP A 65 0.58 6.25 -24.53
CA TRP A 65 0.56 5.09 -23.62
C TRP A 65 1.77 4.16 -23.71
N PRO A 66 2.24 3.76 -24.91
CA PRO A 66 3.38 2.85 -25.03
C PRO A 66 4.68 3.40 -24.42
N THR A 67 4.81 4.74 -24.32
CA THR A 67 6.00 5.38 -23.75
C THR A 67 6.19 5.07 -22.25
N PHE A 68 5.11 4.70 -21.55
CA PHE A 68 5.15 4.36 -20.13
C PHE A 68 5.47 2.90 -19.85
N ALA A 69 5.43 2.02 -20.86
CA ALA A 69 5.50 0.57 -20.68
C ALA A 69 6.79 0.10 -19.99
N ALA A 70 7.92 0.77 -20.23
CA ALA A 70 9.16 0.47 -19.54
C ALA A 70 9.07 0.76 -18.03
N THR A 71 8.50 1.92 -17.67
CA THR A 71 8.31 2.35 -16.27
C THR A 71 7.25 1.50 -15.56
N GLU A 72 6.16 1.14 -16.24
CA GLU A 72 5.14 0.19 -15.75
C GLU A 72 5.79 -1.16 -15.35
N ARG A 73 6.58 -1.75 -16.26
CA ARG A 73 7.26 -3.03 -16.01
C ARG A 73 8.30 -2.93 -14.90
N ALA A 74 9.03 -1.81 -14.82
CA ALA A 74 10.00 -1.57 -13.76
C ALA A 74 9.32 -1.46 -12.39
N LEU A 75 8.19 -0.74 -12.31
CA LEU A 75 7.36 -0.67 -11.09
C LEU A 75 6.92 -2.07 -10.65
N ALA A 76 6.34 -2.87 -11.56
CA ALA A 76 5.91 -4.23 -11.25
C ALA A 76 7.06 -5.13 -10.79
N ALA A 77 8.23 -5.06 -11.45
CA ALA A 77 9.39 -5.85 -11.07
C ALA A 77 9.95 -5.48 -9.68
N GLN A 78 9.96 -4.18 -9.35
CA GLN A 78 10.46 -3.71 -8.06
C GLN A 78 9.48 -3.99 -6.92
N THR A 79 8.17 -3.88 -7.13
CA THR A 79 7.17 -4.26 -6.11
C THR A 79 7.19 -5.77 -5.85
N GLU A 80 7.40 -6.58 -6.89
CA GLU A 80 7.61 -8.02 -6.75
C GLU A 80 8.91 -8.36 -6.01
N HIS A 81 10.00 -7.61 -6.28
CA HIS A 81 11.24 -7.72 -5.51
C HIS A 81 11.02 -7.40 -4.04
N LEU A 82 10.34 -6.28 -3.72
CA LEU A 82 10.00 -5.90 -2.35
C LEU A 82 9.18 -6.97 -1.64
N ALA A 83 8.15 -7.52 -2.30
CA ALA A 83 7.32 -8.59 -1.75
C ALA A 83 8.14 -9.84 -1.44
N ARG A 84 9.05 -10.24 -2.33
CA ARG A 84 9.97 -11.37 -2.09
C ARG A 84 10.97 -11.10 -0.95
N ALA A 85 11.49 -9.89 -0.85
CA ALA A 85 12.41 -9.51 0.22
C ALA A 85 11.71 -9.60 1.59
N LEU A 86 10.54 -8.98 1.71
CA LEU A 86 9.76 -9.00 2.96
C LEU A 86 9.16 -10.36 3.30
N ALA A 87 8.93 -11.24 2.32
CA ALA A 87 8.51 -12.63 2.59
C ALA A 87 9.53 -13.41 3.44
N ARG A 88 10.81 -13.01 3.42
CA ARG A 88 11.89 -13.64 4.21
C ARG A 88 11.95 -13.13 5.65
N VAL A 89 11.23 -12.05 5.97
CA VAL A 89 11.20 -11.49 7.31
C VAL A 89 10.30 -12.34 8.22
N PRO A 90 10.69 -12.57 9.49
CA PRO A 90 9.85 -13.30 10.44
C PRO A 90 8.45 -12.70 10.57
N ALA A 91 7.43 -13.57 10.56
CA ALA A 91 6.01 -13.19 10.54
C ALA A 91 5.62 -12.23 11.68
N GLU A 92 6.25 -12.43 12.83
CA GLU A 92 6.08 -11.64 14.05
C GLU A 92 6.51 -10.17 13.91
N GLN A 93 7.41 -9.86 12.97
CA GLN A 93 7.83 -8.49 12.69
C GLN A 93 6.94 -7.79 11.63
N THR A 94 6.12 -8.56 10.90
CA THR A 94 5.28 -8.08 9.81
C THR A 94 3.78 -8.12 10.13
N ARG A 95 3.42 -8.28 11.42
CA ARG A 95 2.03 -8.27 11.86
C ARG A 95 1.43 -6.87 11.78
N MET A 96 0.19 -6.80 11.31
CA MET A 96 -0.65 -5.60 11.30
C MET A 96 -1.89 -5.82 12.16
N GLY A 97 -2.18 -4.91 13.09
CA GLY A 97 -3.41 -4.95 13.87
C GLY A 97 -4.67 -4.87 13.01
N ARG A 98 -5.73 -5.57 13.45
CA ARG A 98 -7.04 -5.55 12.78
C ARG A 98 -7.78 -4.22 12.95
N LEU A 99 -7.51 -3.51 14.04
CA LEU A 99 -8.14 -2.24 14.39
C LEU A 99 -7.61 -1.06 13.56
N ALA A 100 -8.42 -0.01 13.46
CA ALA A 100 -8.06 1.21 12.73
C ALA A 100 -6.97 2.03 13.45
N LEU A 101 -6.93 1.90 14.78
CA LEU A 101 -5.95 2.52 15.67
C LEU A 101 -4.84 1.52 16.00
N ASP A 102 -3.65 2.05 16.17
CA ASP A 102 -2.46 1.29 16.53
C ASP A 102 -2.44 1.04 18.04
N PHE A 103 -2.61 -0.21 18.45
CA PHE A 103 -2.57 -0.66 19.85
C PHE A 103 -1.41 -1.65 20.02
N PRO A 104 -0.21 -1.15 20.34
CA PRO A 104 0.95 -1.99 20.56
C PRO A 104 0.68 -3.01 21.68
N CYS A 105 1.25 -4.21 21.53
CA CYS A 105 1.17 -5.32 22.48
C CYS A 105 -0.20 -6.02 22.64
N ILE A 106 -1.35 -5.41 22.31
CA ILE A 106 -2.64 -6.14 22.26
C ILE A 106 -2.59 -7.21 21.16
N GLU A 107 -1.92 -6.88 20.05
CA GLU A 107 -1.66 -7.75 18.90
C GLU A 107 -0.91 -9.06 19.25
N SER A 108 -0.12 -9.09 20.33
CA SER A 108 0.61 -10.28 20.76
C SER A 108 -0.11 -11.10 21.83
N TRP A 109 -1.14 -10.54 22.48
CA TRP A 109 -1.83 -11.15 23.62
C TRP A 109 -3.16 -11.81 23.24
N VAL A 110 -3.77 -11.41 22.11
CA VAL A 110 -5.06 -11.95 21.65
C VAL A 110 -4.89 -12.64 20.28
N PRO A 111 -5.01 -13.97 20.20
CA PRO A 111 -5.00 -14.71 18.94
C PRO A 111 -6.06 -14.17 17.96
N GLY A 112 -5.74 -14.05 16.67
CA GLY A 112 -6.69 -13.59 15.64
C GLY A 112 -6.94 -12.08 15.61
N THR A 113 -6.05 -11.26 16.20
CA THR A 113 -6.12 -9.78 16.16
C THR A 113 -5.13 -9.14 15.19
N THR A 114 -4.34 -9.96 14.49
CA THR A 114 -3.31 -9.50 13.55
C THR A 114 -3.41 -10.18 12.19
N ARG A 115 -3.05 -9.43 11.16
CA ARG A 115 -2.91 -9.92 9.77
C ARG A 115 -1.45 -9.90 9.35
N ASP A 116 -1.09 -10.78 8.42
CA ASP A 116 0.26 -10.82 7.87
C ASP A 116 0.42 -9.82 6.71
N PHE A 117 1.26 -8.80 6.91
CA PHE A 117 1.58 -7.82 5.88
C PHE A 117 2.30 -8.43 4.66
N ARG A 118 3.03 -9.54 4.84
CA ARG A 118 3.74 -10.20 3.73
C ARG A 118 2.76 -10.75 2.70
N ALA A 119 1.63 -11.31 3.16
CA ALA A 119 0.56 -11.76 2.29
C ALA A 119 -0.06 -10.59 1.51
N LEU A 120 -0.25 -9.45 2.17
CA LEU A 120 -0.77 -8.24 1.53
C LEU A 120 0.18 -7.67 0.46
N LEU A 121 1.48 -7.64 0.73
CA LEU A 121 2.47 -7.20 -0.25
C LEU A 121 2.55 -8.12 -1.46
N LYS A 122 2.51 -9.44 -1.24
CA LYS A 122 2.46 -10.42 -2.33
C LYS A 122 1.24 -10.18 -3.22
N LEU A 123 0.08 -9.95 -2.61
CA LEU A 123 -1.15 -9.61 -3.32
C LEU A 123 -0.99 -8.35 -4.17
N HIS A 124 -0.43 -7.27 -3.62
CA HIS A 124 -0.21 -6.03 -4.37
C HIS A 124 0.77 -6.21 -5.52
N ALA A 125 1.86 -6.94 -5.31
CA ALA A 125 2.82 -7.22 -6.38
C ALA A 125 2.16 -7.98 -7.55
N GLU A 126 1.32 -8.97 -7.22
CA GLU A 126 0.55 -9.73 -8.20
C GLU A 126 -0.47 -8.85 -8.94
N GLY A 127 -1.24 -8.04 -8.21
CA GLY A 127 -2.22 -7.12 -8.79
C GLY A 127 -1.60 -6.11 -9.76
N ILE A 128 -0.49 -5.50 -9.35
CA ILE A 128 0.28 -4.57 -10.20
C ILE A 128 0.81 -5.31 -11.44
N ARG A 129 1.38 -6.51 -11.28
CA ARG A 129 1.86 -7.32 -12.41
C ARG A 129 0.74 -7.63 -13.40
N GLN A 130 -0.39 -8.13 -12.92
CA GLN A 130 -1.55 -8.46 -13.77
C GLN A 130 -2.11 -7.24 -14.52
N ALA A 131 -2.13 -6.07 -13.88
CA ALA A 131 -2.56 -4.83 -14.51
C ALA A 131 -1.57 -4.35 -15.59
N VAL A 132 -0.26 -4.48 -15.36
CA VAL A 132 0.79 -4.18 -16.36
C VAL A 132 0.72 -5.14 -17.54
N ASP A 133 0.57 -6.43 -17.28
CA ASP A 133 0.46 -7.46 -18.31
C ASP A 133 -0.90 -7.43 -19.04
N ASN A 134 -1.82 -6.57 -18.57
CA ASN A 134 -3.16 -6.36 -19.10
C ASN A 134 -3.97 -7.66 -19.23
N VAL A 135 -3.94 -8.53 -18.22
CA VAL A 135 -4.63 -9.83 -18.22
C VAL A 135 -6.14 -9.70 -18.51
N GLN A 136 -6.74 -8.57 -18.12
CA GLN A 136 -8.16 -8.26 -18.36
C GLN A 136 -8.45 -7.70 -19.76
N ASN A 137 -7.44 -7.52 -20.61
CA ASN A 137 -7.55 -6.90 -21.94
C ASN A 137 -8.29 -5.56 -21.94
N LEU A 138 -8.00 -4.71 -20.95
CA LEU A 138 -8.60 -3.39 -20.83
C LEU A 138 -8.07 -2.45 -21.93
N GLY A 139 -8.90 -1.48 -22.31
CA GLY A 139 -8.46 -0.35 -23.11
C GLY A 139 -7.39 0.48 -22.37
N PRO A 140 -6.53 1.23 -23.07
CA PRO A 140 -5.37 1.89 -22.46
C PRO A 140 -5.70 2.81 -21.29
N LYS A 141 -6.77 3.60 -21.42
CA LYS A 141 -7.24 4.52 -20.37
C LYS A 141 -7.75 3.77 -19.13
N ASP A 142 -8.57 2.75 -19.31
CA ASP A 142 -9.10 1.95 -18.21
C ASP A 142 -7.99 1.13 -17.53
N ARG A 143 -7.02 0.62 -18.30
CA ARG A 143 -5.83 -0.03 -17.78
C ARG A 143 -5.00 0.94 -16.93
N ALA A 144 -4.79 2.17 -17.40
CA ALA A 144 -4.07 3.20 -16.66
C ALA A 144 -4.77 3.51 -15.32
N TYR A 145 -6.10 3.70 -15.33
CA TYR A 145 -6.87 3.89 -14.08
C TYR A 145 -6.78 2.69 -13.13
N CYS A 146 -6.88 1.47 -13.66
CA CYS A 146 -6.75 0.25 -12.87
C CYS A 146 -5.36 0.17 -12.23
N LEU A 147 -4.30 0.38 -13.01
CA LEU A 147 -2.92 0.35 -12.50
C LEU A 147 -2.65 1.45 -11.47
N MET A 148 -3.22 2.66 -11.66
CA MET A 148 -3.16 3.72 -10.65
C MET A 148 -3.81 3.29 -9.34
N ALA A 149 -4.98 2.65 -9.42
CA ALA A 149 -5.68 2.16 -8.24
C ALA A 149 -4.86 1.08 -7.51
N GLU A 150 -4.26 0.14 -8.25
CA GLU A 150 -3.40 -0.93 -7.70
C GLU A 150 -2.21 -0.32 -6.91
N TRP A 151 -1.46 0.62 -7.50
CA TRP A 151 -0.32 1.21 -6.79
C TRP A 151 -0.75 2.12 -5.63
N LEU A 152 -1.91 2.78 -5.71
CA LEU A 152 -2.41 3.65 -4.65
C LEU A 152 -2.82 2.82 -3.44
N LEU A 153 -3.46 1.67 -3.67
CA LEU A 153 -3.81 0.72 -2.63
C LEU A 153 -2.56 0.07 -2.02
N PHE A 154 -1.54 -0.23 -2.82
CA PHE A 154 -0.22 -0.66 -2.35
C PHE A 154 0.44 0.40 -1.46
N GLN A 155 0.50 1.67 -1.90
CA GLN A 155 1.10 2.76 -1.12
C GLN A 155 0.34 2.98 0.19
N HIS A 156 -0.99 2.94 0.15
CA HIS A 156 -1.85 2.97 1.33
C HIS A 156 -1.48 1.86 2.31
N SER A 157 -1.36 0.62 1.83
CA SER A 157 -1.05 -0.56 2.66
C SER A 157 0.32 -0.45 3.32
N CYS A 158 1.33 0.06 2.61
CA CYS A 158 2.65 0.36 3.15
C CYS A 158 2.59 1.42 4.27
N HIS A 159 1.78 2.47 4.09
CA HIS A 159 1.58 3.48 5.14
C HIS A 159 0.80 2.95 6.34
N TRP A 160 -0.18 2.08 6.11
CA TRP A 160 -0.91 1.42 7.19
C TRP A 160 0.05 0.54 7.99
N PHE A 161 0.87 -0.28 7.34
CA PHE A 161 1.89 -1.08 8.02
C PHE A 161 2.80 -0.21 8.90
N CYS A 162 3.36 0.86 8.33
CA CYS A 162 4.28 1.73 9.05
C CYS A 162 3.64 2.57 10.16
N LYS A 163 2.32 2.81 10.13
CA LYS A 163 1.62 3.70 11.07
C LYS A 163 0.28 3.09 11.51
N SER A 164 -0.82 3.72 11.12
CA SER A 164 -2.19 3.27 11.40
C SER A 164 -3.04 3.42 10.14
N ARG A 165 -4.18 2.71 10.11
CA ARG A 165 -5.10 2.78 8.98
C ARG A 165 -5.60 4.20 8.77
N ASN A 166 -5.99 4.89 9.84
CA ASN A 166 -6.49 6.27 9.76
C ASN A 166 -5.45 7.23 9.15
N THR A 167 -4.16 7.07 9.49
CA THR A 167 -3.11 7.89 8.88
C THR A 167 -2.91 7.57 7.40
N ALA A 168 -3.01 6.31 7.02
CA ALA A 168 -2.93 5.90 5.62
C ALA A 168 -4.14 6.41 4.81
N ASP A 169 -5.36 6.28 5.34
CA ASP A 169 -6.60 6.80 4.75
C ASP A 169 -6.50 8.33 4.55
N ALA A 170 -6.13 9.07 5.59
CA ALA A 170 -5.97 10.52 5.52
C ALA A 170 -4.93 10.93 4.49
N ARG A 171 -3.78 10.24 4.43
CA ARG A 171 -2.73 10.54 3.45
C ARG A 171 -3.20 10.32 2.01
N LEU A 172 -3.97 9.24 1.77
CA LEU A 172 -4.50 8.95 0.44
C LEU A 172 -5.48 10.04 -0.02
N VAL A 173 -6.38 10.48 0.86
CA VAL A 173 -7.31 11.58 0.57
C VAL A 173 -6.57 12.90 0.35
N ILE A 174 -5.64 13.27 1.25
CA ILE A 174 -4.92 14.54 1.16
C ILE A 174 -4.06 14.62 -0.10
N ARG A 175 -3.38 13.53 -0.48
CA ARG A 175 -2.42 13.55 -1.61
C ARG A 175 -3.07 13.29 -2.96
N HIS A 176 -4.12 12.46 -3.00
CA HIS A 176 -4.69 11.96 -4.25
C HIS A 176 -6.18 12.24 -4.42
N GLN A 177 -6.86 12.80 -3.41
CA GLN A 177 -8.32 13.03 -3.42
C GLN A 177 -9.12 11.75 -3.69
N VAL A 178 -8.59 10.60 -3.23
CA VAL A 178 -9.17 9.27 -3.41
C VAL A 178 -9.31 8.60 -2.05
N THR A 179 -10.45 7.97 -1.80
CA THR A 179 -10.65 7.13 -0.60
C THR A 179 -10.09 5.73 -0.84
N ARG A 180 -9.77 5.01 0.25
CA ARG A 180 -9.28 3.62 0.16
C ARG A 180 -10.32 2.72 -0.49
N GLU A 181 -11.60 2.93 -0.17
CA GLU A 181 -12.73 2.23 -0.75
C GLU A 181 -12.79 2.46 -2.26
N LYS A 182 -12.64 3.72 -2.71
CA LYS A 182 -12.63 4.03 -4.15
C LYS A 182 -11.44 3.40 -4.86
N ALA A 183 -10.25 3.41 -4.25
CA ALA A 183 -9.08 2.72 -4.80
C ALA A 183 -9.36 1.21 -4.93
N LEU A 184 -9.85 0.58 -3.85
CA LEU A 184 -10.22 -0.85 -3.83
C LEU A 184 -11.32 -1.21 -4.84
N ASP A 185 -12.26 -0.31 -5.11
CA ASP A 185 -13.31 -0.49 -6.13
C ASP A 185 -12.79 -0.33 -7.56
N SER A 186 -11.58 0.20 -7.72
CA SER A 186 -11.00 0.53 -9.03
C SER A 186 -9.80 -0.37 -9.39
N VAL A 187 -9.30 -1.18 -8.45
CA VAL A 187 -8.36 -2.28 -8.74
C VAL A 187 -9.03 -3.41 -9.50
N SER A 188 -8.23 -4.35 -10.00
CA SER A 188 -8.72 -5.55 -10.68
C SER A 188 -9.65 -6.38 -9.78
N PRO A 189 -10.62 -7.14 -10.36
CA PRO A 189 -11.50 -8.00 -9.58
C PRO A 189 -10.74 -9.04 -8.74
N SER A 190 -9.64 -9.58 -9.27
CA SER A 190 -8.77 -10.53 -8.57
C SER A 190 -8.12 -9.89 -7.34
N THR A 191 -7.49 -8.72 -7.48
CA THR A 191 -6.94 -7.95 -6.35
C THR A 191 -8.02 -7.63 -5.33
N ARG A 192 -9.18 -7.12 -5.76
CA ARG A 192 -10.27 -6.71 -4.85
C ARG A 192 -10.72 -7.86 -3.97
N GLN A 193 -11.02 -9.00 -4.58
CA GLN A 193 -11.48 -10.19 -3.86
C GLN A 193 -10.40 -10.72 -2.92
N ALA A 194 -9.13 -10.75 -3.35
CA ALA A 194 -8.04 -11.19 -2.51
C ALA A 194 -7.82 -10.24 -1.33
N TYR A 195 -7.98 -8.93 -1.53
CA TYR A 195 -7.78 -7.91 -0.50
C TYR A 195 -8.89 -7.98 0.54
N GLN A 196 -10.14 -8.16 0.10
CA GLN A 196 -11.28 -8.36 0.99
C GLN A 196 -11.12 -9.62 1.85
N ARG A 197 -10.71 -10.74 1.25
CA ARG A 197 -10.38 -11.96 2.01
C ARG A 197 -9.25 -11.74 3.00
N TRP A 198 -8.21 -10.98 2.62
CA TRP A 198 -7.14 -10.62 3.55
C TRP A 198 -7.65 -9.77 4.73
N LEU A 199 -8.60 -8.86 4.51
CA LEU A 199 -9.24 -8.10 5.60
C LEU A 199 -10.03 -9.00 6.56
N GLU A 200 -10.52 -10.14 6.12
CA GLU A 200 -11.27 -11.08 6.97
C GLU A 200 -10.35 -11.94 7.86
N THR A 201 -9.10 -12.17 7.43
CA THR A 201 -8.06 -12.80 8.27
C THR A 201 -7.78 -12.01 9.55
#